data_AF-A0A165GQB8-F1
#
_entry.id   AF-A0A165GQB8-F1
#
_cell.length_a   1.000
_cell.length_b   1.000
_cell.length_c   1.000
_cell.angle_alpha   90.00
_cell.angle_beta   90.00
_cell.angle_gamma   90.00
#
_symmetry.space_group_name_H-M   'P 1'
#
loop_
_entity.id
_entity.type
_entity.pdbx_description
1 polymer ?
#
loop_
_entity_poly.entity_id
_entity_poly.type
_entity_poly.pdbx_seq_one_letter_code
_entity_poly.pdbx_strand_id
1 'polypeptide(L)'
;MQIAGFTALALFLSGCAMAAPAVERQAGPSGTLVQPQGGADWDNTGGFGLGHVVYEGVDQDFTNSQGVTHVKTHHIDIYLESQDGSNTITYLAKGIAPNSDNVVDEQFLVPFGYESPELGSYQLVIIETQEGFTPGFPIPITFQAAAPAISISAGPTP
;
A
#
# COMPACT_ATOMS: atom_id res chain seq x y z
N MET A 1 25.58 16.86 61.00
CA MET A 1 24.89 15.60 60.69
C MET A 1 23.78 15.90 59.68
N GLN A 2 23.89 15.29 58.49
CA GLN A 2 22.88 15.01 57.44
C GLN A 2 21.84 16.11 57.09
N ILE A 3 21.97 16.82 55.96
CA ILE A 3 21.59 16.47 54.56
C ILE A 3 20.08 16.21 54.38
N ALA A 4 19.41 17.10 53.65
CA ALA A 4 18.45 16.73 52.60
C ALA A 4 18.24 17.92 51.65
N GLY A 5 18.96 17.91 50.53
CA GLY A 5 18.55 18.59 49.29
C GLY A 5 17.70 17.66 48.41
N PHE A 6 17.56 18.02 47.14
CA PHE A 6 16.72 17.46 46.06
C PHE A 6 15.39 18.21 45.89
N THR A 7 15.26 19.27 45.08
CA THR A 7 15.64 19.54 43.66
C THR A 7 14.60 19.02 42.65
N ALA A 8 14.22 19.96 41.77
CA ALA A 8 13.66 19.83 40.41
C ALA A 8 12.17 19.49 40.19
N LEU A 9 11.46 20.57 39.88
CA LEU A 9 10.37 20.70 38.91
C LEU A 9 10.53 19.76 37.69
N ALA A 10 9.56 18.86 37.49
CA ALA A 10 9.49 18.01 36.30
C ALA A 10 8.92 18.82 35.12
N LEU A 11 9.80 19.27 34.22
CA LEU A 11 9.43 19.75 32.88
C LEU A 11 9.45 18.59 31.88
N PHE A 12 8.34 18.49 31.13
CA PHE A 12 8.19 18.06 29.73
C PHE A 12 8.79 16.73 29.26
N LEU A 13 7.91 15.87 28.73
CA LEU A 13 8.01 15.46 27.33
C LEU A 13 6.60 15.35 26.74
N SER A 14 6.26 16.32 25.90
CA SER A 14 5.20 16.17 24.90
C SER A 14 5.60 15.05 23.97
N GLY A 15 4.97 13.89 24.13
CA GLY A 15 4.89 12.91 23.06
C GLY A 15 3.83 13.39 22.08
N CYS A 16 4.20 14.24 21.12
CA CYS A 16 3.41 14.36 19.91
C CYS A 16 3.53 13.00 19.21
N ALA A 17 2.54 12.14 19.41
CA ALA A 17 2.31 11.03 18.50
C ALA A 17 2.07 11.69 17.14
N MET A 18 3.10 11.69 16.29
CA MET A 18 2.94 12.00 14.89
C MET A 18 2.04 10.89 14.37
N ALA A 19 0.75 11.18 14.26
CA ALA A 19 -0.17 10.32 13.53
C ALA A 19 0.50 10.04 12.18
N ALA A 20 0.62 8.76 11.83
CA ALA A 20 1.08 8.39 10.50
C ALA A 20 0.25 9.22 9.49
N PRO A 21 0.89 9.80 8.45
CA PRO A 21 0.17 10.58 7.47
C PRO A 21 -1.02 9.74 6.98
N ALA A 22 -2.22 10.27 7.16
CA ALA A 22 -3.41 9.63 6.63
C ALA A 22 -3.19 9.55 5.11
N VAL A 23 -3.30 8.34 4.55
CA VAL A 23 -3.23 8.15 3.10
C VAL A 23 -4.38 8.95 2.50
N GLU A 24 -4.04 10.10 1.91
CA GLU A 24 -5.04 11.01 1.40
C GLU A 24 -5.64 10.42 0.11
N ARG A 25 -6.96 10.37 0.05
CA ARG A 25 -7.66 10.10 -1.21
C ARG A 25 -7.63 11.39 -2.02
N GLN A 26 -6.60 11.54 -2.84
CA GLN A 26 -6.46 12.73 -3.68
C GLN A 26 -7.27 12.55 -4.98
N ALA A 27 -8.05 13.57 -5.33
CA ALA A 27 -8.72 13.61 -6.63
C ALA A 27 -7.68 13.90 -7.73
N GLY A 28 -7.61 13.04 -8.75
CA GLY A 28 -6.69 13.16 -9.87
C GLY A 28 -6.69 11.90 -10.74
N PRO A 29 -5.92 11.88 -11.84
CA PRO A 29 -5.67 10.66 -12.59
C PRO A 29 -5.03 9.60 -11.68
N SER A 30 -5.53 8.38 -11.75
CA SER A 30 -4.93 7.22 -11.12
C SER A 30 -4.77 6.12 -12.16
N GLY A 31 -3.80 5.25 -11.95
CA GLY A 31 -3.75 3.99 -12.70
C GLY A 31 -4.96 3.11 -12.38
N THR A 32 -5.07 2.02 -13.14
CA THR A 32 -6.17 1.06 -13.05
C THR A 32 -5.63 -0.30 -12.64
N LEU A 33 -6.23 -0.88 -11.60
CA LEU A 33 -5.99 -2.27 -11.26
C LEU A 33 -6.78 -3.18 -12.22
N VAL A 34 -6.06 -3.93 -13.05
CA VAL A 34 -6.63 -4.86 -14.03
C VAL A 34 -6.88 -6.22 -13.37
N GLN A 35 -5.96 -6.67 -12.53
CA GLN A 35 -6.08 -7.90 -11.74
C GLN A 35 -5.47 -7.72 -10.35
N PRO A 36 -6.03 -8.34 -9.31
CA PRO A 36 -7.25 -9.15 -9.33
C PRO A 36 -8.52 -8.28 -9.40
N GLN A 37 -9.59 -8.86 -9.94
CA GLN A 37 -10.93 -8.28 -9.84
C GLN A 37 -11.49 -8.49 -8.42
N GLY A 38 -12.44 -7.66 -8.01
CA GLY A 38 -13.10 -7.80 -6.70
C GLY A 38 -13.74 -9.19 -6.55
N GLY A 39 -13.50 -9.83 -5.40
CA GLY A 39 -13.95 -11.18 -5.07
C GLY A 39 -13.03 -12.30 -5.56
N ALA A 40 -11.84 -12.00 -6.07
CA ALA A 40 -10.86 -13.02 -6.42
C ALA A 40 -10.42 -13.84 -5.21
N ASP A 41 -10.13 -15.12 -5.43
CA ASP A 41 -9.57 -16.02 -4.43
C ASP A 41 -8.13 -16.38 -4.80
N TRP A 42 -7.21 -16.15 -3.86
CA TRP A 42 -5.83 -16.58 -3.96
C TRP A 42 -5.67 -17.88 -3.17
N ASP A 43 -5.87 -18.99 -3.88
CA ASP A 43 -5.84 -20.33 -3.33
C ASP A 43 -4.41 -20.86 -3.20
N ASN A 44 -4.02 -21.20 -1.97
CA ASN A 44 -2.75 -21.83 -1.61
C ASN A 44 -2.90 -23.31 -1.24
N THR A 45 -3.97 -23.97 -1.67
CA THR A 45 -4.13 -25.41 -1.52
C THR A 45 -2.97 -26.14 -2.20
N GLY A 46 -2.25 -26.98 -1.45
CA GLY A 46 -1.04 -27.64 -1.93
C GLY A 46 0.26 -26.84 -1.73
N GLY A 47 0.19 -25.62 -1.20
CA GLY A 47 1.36 -24.86 -0.69
C GLY A 47 2.15 -24.04 -1.72
N PHE A 48 1.66 -23.92 -2.96
CA PHE A 48 2.32 -23.14 -4.03
C PHE A 48 1.34 -22.23 -4.80
N GLY A 49 0.33 -21.70 -4.10
CA GLY A 49 -0.58 -20.70 -4.65
C GLY A 49 0.14 -19.41 -5.01
N LEU A 50 -0.32 -18.76 -6.09
CA LEU A 50 0.19 -17.47 -6.53
C LEU A 50 -0.92 -16.42 -6.52
N GLY A 51 -0.65 -15.28 -5.89
CA GLY A 51 -1.38 -14.05 -6.13
C GLY A 51 -0.84 -13.36 -7.37
N HIS A 52 -1.71 -12.76 -8.17
CA HIS A 52 -1.33 -12.05 -9.40
C HIS A 52 -1.90 -10.64 -9.37
N VAL A 53 -1.02 -9.66 -9.60
CA VAL A 53 -1.38 -8.24 -9.65
C VAL A 53 -0.96 -7.68 -11.00
N VAL A 54 -1.93 -7.12 -11.72
CA VAL A 54 -1.68 -6.35 -12.95
C VAL A 54 -2.26 -4.97 -12.75
N TYR A 55 -1.39 -3.96 -12.81
CA TYR A 55 -1.74 -2.56 -12.63
C TYR A 55 -1.22 -1.74 -13.81
N GLU A 56 -2.13 -1.04 -14.48
CA GLU A 56 -1.81 -0.11 -15.56
C GLU A 56 -1.67 1.28 -14.97
N GLY A 57 -0.45 1.84 -15.01
CA GLY A 57 -0.18 3.20 -14.55
C GLY A 57 -0.77 4.26 -15.49
N VAL A 58 -0.58 5.52 -15.11
CA VAL A 58 -0.87 6.70 -15.95
C VAL A 58 0.41 7.33 -16.48
N ASP A 59 0.31 7.92 -17.66
CA ASP A 59 1.31 8.79 -18.28
C ASP A 59 0.51 9.74 -19.17
N GLN A 60 0.15 10.90 -18.63
CA GLN A 60 -0.78 11.80 -19.28
C GLN A 60 -0.66 13.25 -18.79
N ASP A 61 -1.13 14.16 -19.62
CA ASP A 61 -1.27 15.57 -19.27
C ASP A 61 -2.28 15.74 -18.12
N PHE A 62 -1.92 16.58 -17.15
CA PHE A 62 -2.74 16.85 -15.98
C PHE A 62 -2.41 18.24 -15.43
N THR A 63 -3.44 19.04 -15.18
CA THR A 63 -3.27 20.37 -14.63
C THR A 63 -3.97 20.53 -13.30
N ASN A 64 -3.25 20.99 -12.28
CA ASN A 64 -3.81 21.31 -10.97
C ASN A 64 -3.38 22.68 -10.46
N SER A 65 -3.89 23.07 -9.29
CA SER A 65 -3.58 24.35 -8.63
C SER A 65 -2.12 24.49 -8.17
N GLN A 66 -1.35 23.40 -8.14
CA GLN A 66 0.07 23.39 -7.79
C GLN A 66 0.98 23.60 -9.01
N GLY A 67 0.40 23.77 -10.21
CA GLY A 67 1.16 23.99 -11.44
C GLY A 67 1.76 22.71 -12.04
N VAL A 68 1.27 21.54 -11.61
CA VAL A 68 1.55 20.27 -12.31
C VAL A 68 0.97 20.37 -13.72
N THR A 69 1.70 19.92 -14.73
CA THR A 69 1.25 19.91 -16.13
C THR A 69 1.17 18.50 -16.73
N HIS A 70 1.81 17.53 -16.08
CA HIS A 70 1.85 16.14 -16.53
C HIS A 70 2.04 15.25 -15.30
N VAL A 71 1.48 14.05 -15.31
CA VAL A 71 1.68 13.03 -14.27
C VAL A 71 2.04 11.70 -14.90
N LYS A 72 2.97 11.01 -14.25
CA LYS A 72 3.38 9.66 -14.63
C LYS A 72 3.48 8.78 -13.39
N THR A 73 2.97 7.56 -13.44
CA THR A 73 3.20 6.57 -12.38
C THR A 73 4.69 6.29 -12.27
N HIS A 74 5.25 6.54 -11.08
CA HIS A 74 6.66 6.26 -10.80
C HIS A 74 6.84 4.88 -10.17
N HIS A 75 6.00 4.55 -9.18
CA HIS A 75 5.93 3.20 -8.61
C HIS A 75 4.61 2.96 -7.87
N ILE A 76 4.39 1.71 -7.49
CA ILE A 76 3.33 1.30 -6.59
C ILE A 76 3.87 0.52 -5.38
N ASP A 77 3.16 0.61 -4.27
CA ASP A 77 3.25 -0.34 -3.16
C ASP A 77 2.00 -1.23 -3.17
N ILE A 78 2.19 -2.50 -2.79
CA ILE A 78 1.13 -3.51 -2.77
C ILE A 78 1.12 -4.15 -1.39
N TYR A 79 -0.02 -4.11 -0.71
CA TYR A 79 -0.20 -4.79 0.57
C TYR A 79 -1.60 -5.36 0.74
N LEU A 80 -1.69 -6.33 1.66
CA LEU A 80 -2.94 -6.90 2.14
C LEU A 80 -3.33 -6.22 3.43
N GLU A 81 -4.56 -5.74 3.51
CA GLU A 81 -5.16 -5.22 4.74
C GLU A 81 -6.29 -6.17 5.19
N SER A 82 -6.16 -6.74 6.39
CA SER A 82 -7.13 -7.71 6.90
C SER A 82 -8.50 -7.07 7.13
N GLN A 83 -9.57 -7.76 6.73
CA GLN A 83 -10.96 -7.34 6.95
C GLN A 83 -11.61 -7.96 8.21
N ASP A 84 -10.84 -8.66 9.04
CA ASP A 84 -11.31 -9.24 10.31
C ASP A 84 -11.42 -8.22 11.46
N GLY A 85 -11.06 -6.96 11.21
CA GLY A 85 -11.04 -5.88 12.20
C GLY A 85 -9.74 -5.76 13.00
N SER A 86 -8.74 -6.59 12.72
CA SER A 86 -7.41 -6.49 13.35
C SER A 86 -6.57 -5.32 12.84
N ASN A 87 -6.91 -4.77 11.66
CA ASN A 87 -6.11 -3.78 10.92
C ASN A 87 -4.67 -4.28 10.63
N THR A 88 -4.49 -5.59 10.52
CA THR A 88 -3.20 -6.19 10.16
C THR A 88 -2.85 -5.85 8.71
N ILE A 89 -1.63 -5.40 8.47
CA ILE A 89 -1.09 -5.05 7.15
C ILE A 89 0.08 -5.96 6.82
N THR A 90 0.00 -6.64 5.68
CA THR A 90 1.07 -7.49 5.14
C THR A 90 1.51 -6.97 3.78
N TYR A 91 2.72 -6.41 3.71
CA TYR A 91 3.28 -5.92 2.45
C TYR A 91 3.72 -7.08 1.55
N LEU A 92 3.25 -7.06 0.31
CA LEU A 92 3.70 -7.97 -0.75
C LEU A 92 4.90 -7.36 -1.49
N ALA A 93 4.83 -6.05 -1.77
CA ALA A 93 5.89 -5.32 -2.43
C ALA A 93 5.88 -3.83 -2.08
N LYS A 94 7.03 -3.18 -2.24
CA LYS A 94 7.19 -1.73 -2.11
C LYS A 94 8.05 -1.19 -3.24
N GLY A 95 7.68 -0.04 -3.78
CA GLY A 95 8.47 0.67 -4.79
C GLY A 95 8.59 -0.06 -6.12
N ILE A 96 7.58 -0.84 -6.53
CA ILE A 96 7.61 -1.54 -7.81
C ILE A 96 7.29 -0.53 -8.92
N ALA A 97 8.27 -0.30 -9.79
CA ALA A 97 8.12 0.60 -10.92
C ALA A 97 7.43 -0.11 -12.11
N PRO A 98 6.58 0.60 -12.87
CA PRO A 98 6.04 0.07 -14.13
C PRO A 98 7.15 -0.24 -15.15
N ASN A 99 6.87 -1.18 -16.05
CA ASN A 99 7.73 -1.47 -17.21
C ASN A 99 7.64 -0.38 -18.30
N SER A 100 8.25 -0.61 -19.47
CA SER A 100 8.24 0.34 -20.58
C SER A 100 6.85 0.63 -21.17
N ASP A 101 5.88 -0.26 -20.95
CA ASP A 101 4.49 -0.12 -21.39
C ASP A 101 3.61 0.50 -20.27
N ASN A 102 4.23 0.99 -19.20
CA ASN A 102 3.58 1.56 -18.02
C ASN A 102 2.70 0.57 -17.24
N VAL A 103 3.10 -0.71 -17.23
CA VAL A 103 2.39 -1.79 -16.54
C VAL A 103 3.27 -2.38 -15.43
N VAL A 104 2.68 -2.64 -14.28
CA VAL A 104 3.22 -3.53 -13.24
C VAL A 104 2.47 -4.86 -13.35
N ASP A 105 3.20 -5.94 -13.64
CA ASP A 105 2.67 -7.31 -13.77
C ASP A 105 3.52 -8.23 -12.90
N GLU A 106 3.01 -8.56 -11.71
CA GLU A 106 3.77 -9.24 -10.66
C GLU A 106 3.00 -10.41 -10.07
N GLN A 107 3.73 -11.50 -9.82
CA GLN A 107 3.23 -12.68 -9.12
C GLN A 107 3.90 -12.84 -7.76
N PHE A 108 3.09 -13.13 -6.76
CA PHE A 108 3.53 -13.30 -5.38
C PHE A 108 3.17 -14.69 -4.90
N LEU A 109 4.08 -15.33 -4.17
CA LEU A 109 3.70 -16.51 -3.40
C LEU A 109 2.63 -16.10 -2.38
N VAL A 110 1.53 -16.84 -2.32
CA VAL A 110 0.49 -16.58 -1.32
C VAL A 110 1.10 -16.71 0.08
N PRO A 111 1.03 -15.66 0.92
CA PRO A 111 1.85 -15.59 2.13
C PRO A 111 1.39 -16.52 3.26
N PHE A 112 0.20 -17.13 3.14
CA PHE A 112 -0.45 -17.88 4.22
C PHE A 112 -0.71 -19.33 3.82
N GLY A 113 -0.30 -20.26 4.68
CA GLY A 113 -0.50 -21.70 4.49
C GLY A 113 -1.74 -22.25 5.21
N TYR A 114 -1.98 -23.56 5.03
CA TYR A 114 -3.02 -24.29 5.74
C TYR A 114 -2.90 -24.13 7.26
N GLU A 115 -4.04 -24.02 7.96
CA GLU A 115 -4.16 -23.72 9.40
C GLU A 115 -3.67 -22.35 9.85
N SER A 116 -3.23 -21.48 8.94
CA SER A 116 -2.88 -20.10 9.30
C SER A 116 -4.11 -19.35 9.83
N PRO A 117 -4.01 -18.65 10.97
CA PRO A 117 -5.08 -17.76 11.43
C PRO A 117 -5.26 -16.53 10.52
N GLU A 118 -4.31 -16.30 9.60
CA GLU A 118 -4.33 -15.21 8.62
C GLU A 118 -5.04 -15.61 7.31
N LEU A 119 -5.75 -16.73 7.24
CA LEU A 119 -6.63 -17.02 6.10
C LEU A 119 -7.93 -16.20 6.20
N GLY A 120 -8.51 -15.82 5.05
CA GLY A 120 -9.78 -15.10 5.02
C GLY A 120 -9.81 -13.91 4.06
N SER A 121 -10.58 -12.89 4.43
CA SER A 121 -10.89 -11.74 3.57
C SER A 121 -9.92 -10.59 3.77
N TYR A 122 -9.47 -10.01 2.65
CA TYR A 122 -8.51 -8.92 2.61
C TYR A 122 -8.95 -7.81 1.66
N GLN A 123 -8.49 -6.59 1.89
CA GLN A 123 -8.35 -5.60 0.82
C GLN A 123 -6.93 -5.73 0.25
N LEU A 124 -6.81 -5.91 -1.07
CA LEU A 124 -5.53 -5.77 -1.74
C LEU A 124 -5.34 -4.29 -2.09
N VAL A 125 -4.56 -3.58 -1.29
CA VAL A 125 -4.40 -2.14 -1.43
C VAL A 125 -3.22 -1.82 -2.34
N ILE A 126 -3.48 -0.94 -3.31
CA ILE A 126 -2.48 -0.36 -4.18
C ILE A 126 -2.29 1.10 -3.79
N ILE A 127 -1.09 1.44 -3.34
CA ILE A 127 -0.67 2.82 -3.16
C ILE A 127 0.12 3.22 -4.38
N GLU A 128 -0.38 4.19 -5.12
CA GLU A 128 0.30 4.74 -6.28
C GLU A 128 1.11 5.96 -5.88
N THR A 129 2.35 6.04 -6.35
CA THR A 129 3.16 7.25 -6.30
C THR A 129 3.45 7.72 -7.73
N GLN A 130 3.04 8.94 -8.04
CA GLN A 130 3.24 9.59 -9.33
C GLN A 130 4.31 10.68 -9.25
N GLU A 131 5.03 10.85 -10.36
CA GLU A 131 5.83 12.04 -10.64
C GLU A 131 4.93 13.10 -11.28
N GLY A 132 4.65 14.18 -10.53
CA GLY A 132 4.00 15.37 -11.04
C GLY A 132 5.01 16.36 -11.60
N PHE A 133 4.95 16.64 -12.89
CA PHE A 133 5.87 17.55 -13.56
C PHE A 133 5.43 19.00 -13.35
N THR A 134 6.29 19.78 -12.70
CA THR A 134 6.18 21.24 -12.60
C THR A 134 7.45 21.89 -13.18
N PRO A 135 7.40 23.14 -13.67
CA PRO A 135 8.61 23.85 -14.06
C PRO A 135 9.58 23.99 -12.87
N GLY A 136 10.73 23.30 -12.94
CA GLY A 136 11.79 23.37 -11.94
C GLY A 136 12.13 22.02 -11.31
N PHE A 137 11.14 21.33 -10.71
CA PHE A 137 11.34 20.03 -10.06
C PHE A 137 10.08 19.16 -10.12
N PRO A 138 10.20 17.83 -10.27
CA PRO A 138 9.06 16.94 -10.10
C PRO A 138 8.61 16.93 -8.64
N ILE A 139 7.31 16.81 -8.41
CA ILE A 139 6.71 16.63 -7.09
C ILE A 139 6.12 15.22 -6.97
N PRO A 140 6.37 14.48 -5.87
CA PRO A 140 5.72 13.19 -5.66
C PRO A 140 4.27 13.40 -5.24
N ILE A 141 3.35 12.63 -5.83
CA ILE A 141 1.94 12.59 -5.46
C ILE A 141 1.61 11.14 -5.11
N THR A 142 1.27 10.88 -3.84
CA THR A 142 1.04 9.51 -3.33
C THR A 142 -0.36 9.38 -2.75
N PHE A 143 -1.10 8.35 -3.18
CA PHE A 143 -2.47 8.10 -2.73
C PHE A 143 -2.86 6.62 -2.91
N GLN A 144 -3.94 6.22 -2.26
CA GLN A 144 -4.54 4.90 -2.47
C GLN A 144 -5.30 4.88 -3.81
N ALA A 145 -4.80 4.12 -4.78
CA ALA A 145 -5.38 4.02 -6.12
C ALA A 145 -6.44 2.93 -6.23
N ALA A 146 -6.25 1.78 -5.56
CA ALA A 146 -7.19 0.67 -5.59
C ALA A 146 -7.20 -0.10 -4.27
N ALA A 147 -8.32 -0.78 -4.00
CA ALA A 147 -8.47 -1.70 -2.86
C ALA A 147 -9.59 -2.72 -3.10
N PRO A 148 -9.50 -3.58 -4.13
CA PRO A 148 -10.49 -4.66 -4.28
C PRO A 148 -10.47 -5.58 -3.05
N ALA A 149 -11.66 -6.06 -2.69
CA ALA A 149 -11.78 -7.17 -1.76
C ALA A 149 -11.30 -8.46 -2.45
N ILE A 150 -10.49 -9.26 -1.77
CA ILE A 150 -10.07 -10.60 -2.18
C ILE A 150 -10.19 -11.57 -1.00
N SER A 151 -10.15 -12.87 -1.28
CA SER A 151 -9.96 -13.91 -0.26
C SER A 151 -8.64 -14.62 -0.45
N ILE A 152 -8.08 -15.11 0.65
CA ILE A 152 -6.95 -16.02 0.67
C ILE A 152 -7.39 -17.32 1.34
N SER A 153 -7.29 -18.41 0.59
CA SER A 153 -7.72 -19.75 1.01
C SER A 153 -6.54 -20.72 0.99
N ALA A 154 -6.61 -21.78 1.80
CA ALA A 154 -5.64 -22.86 1.79
C ALA A 154 -6.26 -24.16 2.31
N GLY A 155 -5.89 -25.29 1.70
CA GLY A 155 -6.27 -26.64 2.11
C GLY A 155 -5.06 -27.56 2.33
N PRO A 156 -5.28 -28.74 2.94
CA PRO A 156 -4.21 -29.71 3.16
C PRO A 156 -3.63 -30.22 1.82
N THR A 157 -2.35 -30.57 1.82
CA THR A 157 -1.74 -31.33 0.73
C THR A 157 -2.33 -32.75 0.68
N PRO A 158 -2.76 -33.25 -0.49
CA PRO A 158 -3.21 -34.63 -0.66
C PRO A 158 -2.13 -35.67 -0.34
#